data_AF-A0A1G4IVK6-F1
#
_entry.id   AF-A0A1G4IVK6-F1
#
_cell.length_a   1.000
_cell.length_b   1.000
_cell.length_c   1.000
_cell.angle_alpha   90.00
_cell.angle_beta   90.00
_cell.angle_gamma   90.00
#
_symmetry.space_group_name_H-M   'P 1'
#
loop_
_entity.id
_entity.type
_entity.pdbx_description
1 polymer ?
#
loop_
_entity_poly.entity_id
_entity_poly.type
_entity_poly.pdbx_seq_one_letter_code
_entity_poly.pdbx_strand_id
1 'polypeptide(L)'
;MSTQPSKLDITAEQLRSIYTQFQTIFDEKVSLHLPQEHDSVKGEVLLELQKFLFEGMDAASSSLSIINANESASISDVLAQSREQFVESFDLGLNERVRKKYQEWEDQTVKVAQLRREAPRKLSEVYESEANEVLREVDTLIEEFSHEKSSSDSAADAVDPEVDWSDLQNDYMEVLSRLAQVRDDLPKNRSKLQKLQQLISFLESELESERKNDD
;
A
#
# COMPACT_ATOMS: atom_id res chain seq x y z
N MET A 1 19.07 -64.22 -33.47
CA MET A 1 17.81 -63.48 -33.20
C MET A 1 18.19 -62.05 -32.80
N SER A 2 18.45 -61.16 -33.77
CA SER A 2 18.80 -59.77 -33.47
C SER A 2 17.52 -58.97 -33.24
N THR A 3 17.14 -58.78 -31.99
CA THR A 3 16.09 -57.85 -31.59
C THR A 3 16.63 -56.42 -31.74
N GLN A 4 16.49 -55.83 -32.93
CA GLN A 4 16.59 -54.39 -33.01
C GLN A 4 15.38 -53.79 -32.27
N PRO A 5 15.57 -52.78 -31.40
CA PRO A 5 14.46 -52.02 -30.87
C PRO A 5 13.75 -51.36 -32.05
N SER A 6 12.44 -51.58 -32.19
CA SER A 6 11.63 -51.03 -33.27
C SER A 6 11.53 -49.52 -33.13
N LYS A 7 12.51 -48.80 -33.66
CA LYS A 7 12.47 -47.34 -33.75
C LYS A 7 11.38 -46.98 -34.75
N LEU A 8 10.38 -46.23 -34.30
CA LEU A 8 9.25 -45.82 -35.14
C LEU A 8 9.64 -44.56 -35.90
N ASP A 9 9.63 -44.69 -37.22
CA ASP A 9 9.90 -43.60 -38.14
C ASP A 9 8.66 -42.71 -38.27
N ILE A 10 8.76 -41.46 -37.83
CA ILE A 10 7.68 -40.47 -37.83
C ILE A 10 8.14 -39.20 -38.55
N THR A 11 7.22 -38.55 -39.26
CA THR A 11 7.48 -37.22 -39.86
C THR A 11 7.14 -36.10 -38.87
N ALA A 12 7.81 -34.96 -38.97
CA ALA A 12 7.54 -33.80 -38.11
C ALA A 12 6.07 -33.33 -38.18
N GLU A 13 5.44 -33.43 -39.34
CA GLU A 13 4.02 -33.11 -39.54
C GLU A 13 3.10 -34.07 -38.81
N GLN A 14 3.38 -35.38 -38.85
CA GLN A 14 2.61 -36.39 -38.10
C GLN A 14 2.73 -36.16 -36.60
N LEU A 15 3.92 -35.86 -36.10
CA LEU A 15 4.14 -35.58 -34.68
C LEU A 15 3.34 -34.35 -34.23
N ARG A 16 3.35 -33.27 -35.02
CA ARG A 16 2.54 -32.07 -34.76
C ARG A 16 1.03 -32.34 -34.85
N SER A 17 0.60 -33.14 -35.83
CA SER A 17 -0.80 -33.55 -35.94
C SER A 17 -1.26 -34.34 -34.72
N ILE A 18 -0.44 -35.27 -34.22
CA ILE A 18 -0.76 -36.05 -33.01
C ILE A 18 -0.82 -35.12 -31.79
N TYR A 19 0.15 -34.20 -31.66
CA TYR A 19 0.17 -33.21 -30.58
C TYR A 19 -1.10 -32.34 -30.57
N THR A 20 -1.47 -31.77 -31.70
CA THR A 20 -2.68 -30.93 -31.84
C THR A 20 -3.97 -31.71 -31.59
N GLN A 21 -4.05 -32.98 -32.02
CA GLN A 21 -5.19 -33.84 -31.74
C GLN A 21 -5.34 -34.12 -30.24
N PHE A 22 -4.25 -34.45 -29.55
CA PHE A 22 -4.28 -34.66 -28.10
C PHE A 22 -4.68 -33.38 -27.36
N GLN A 23 -4.13 -32.23 -27.76
CA GLN A 23 -4.48 -30.95 -27.15
C GLN A 23 -5.98 -30.63 -27.35
N THR A 24 -6.51 -30.86 -28.54
CA THR A 24 -7.94 -30.64 -28.84
C THR A 24 -8.83 -31.55 -27.98
N ILE A 25 -8.48 -32.82 -27.84
CA ILE A 25 -9.22 -33.78 -27.00
C ILE A 25 -9.16 -33.37 -25.52
N PHE A 26 -8.00 -32.88 -25.05
CA PHE A 26 -7.87 -32.38 -23.69
C PHE A 26 -8.73 -31.14 -23.47
N ASP A 27 -8.73 -30.18 -24.40
CA ASP A 27 -9.54 -28.97 -24.30
C ASP A 27 -11.04 -29.30 -24.31
N GLU A 28 -11.50 -30.20 -25.18
CA GLU A 28 -12.88 -30.69 -25.20
C GLU A 28 -13.25 -31.32 -23.85
N LYS A 29 -12.39 -32.20 -23.32
CA LYS A 29 -12.66 -32.91 -22.07
C LYS A 29 -12.63 -31.98 -20.86
N VAL A 30 -11.71 -31.02 -20.82
CA VAL A 30 -11.63 -29.98 -19.78
C VAL A 30 -12.87 -29.09 -19.86
N SER A 31 -13.32 -28.71 -21.05
CA SER A 31 -14.52 -27.87 -21.22
C SER A 31 -15.82 -28.55 -20.76
N LEU A 32 -15.87 -29.88 -20.80
CA LEU A 32 -17.02 -30.67 -20.36
C LEU A 32 -17.06 -30.85 -18.85
N HIS A 33 -15.90 -31.00 -18.21
CA HIS A 33 -15.80 -31.35 -16.79
C HIS A 33 -15.52 -30.17 -15.86
N LEU A 34 -14.97 -29.07 -16.38
CA LEU A 34 -14.72 -27.86 -15.60
C LEU A 34 -15.70 -26.75 -15.99
N PRO A 35 -16.29 -26.05 -15.01
CA PRO A 35 -17.13 -24.88 -15.28
C PRO A 35 -16.35 -23.79 -16.03
N GLN A 36 -17.04 -23.04 -16.89
CA GLN A 36 -16.42 -22.01 -17.74
C GLN A 36 -16.04 -20.72 -17.00
N GLU A 37 -16.42 -20.58 -15.72
CA GLU A 37 -16.02 -19.44 -14.91
C GLU A 37 -14.50 -19.42 -14.75
N HIS A 38 -13.91 -18.22 -14.72
CA HIS A 38 -12.47 -17.97 -14.67
C HIS A 38 -11.85 -18.51 -13.37
N ASP A 39 -11.68 -19.83 -13.31
CA ASP A 39 -11.17 -20.56 -12.16
C ASP A 39 -9.66 -20.80 -12.32
N SER A 40 -8.90 -20.40 -11.29
CA SER A 40 -7.48 -20.74 -11.13
C SER A 40 -7.23 -22.24 -11.29
N VAL A 41 -8.18 -23.09 -10.89
CA VAL A 41 -8.09 -24.54 -10.99
C VAL A 41 -8.05 -25.00 -12.45
N LYS A 42 -8.80 -24.36 -13.34
CA LYS A 42 -8.79 -24.69 -14.76
C LYS A 42 -7.44 -24.40 -15.41
N GLY A 43 -6.86 -23.24 -15.08
CA GLY A 43 -5.52 -22.88 -15.56
C GLY A 43 -4.45 -23.86 -15.08
N GLU A 44 -4.52 -24.28 -13.81
CA GLU A 44 -3.59 -25.25 -13.23
C GLU A 44 -3.69 -26.63 -13.91
N VAL A 45 -4.92 -27.13 -14.10
CA VAL A 45 -5.15 -28.42 -14.79
C VAL A 45 -4.66 -28.38 -16.25
N LEU A 46 -4.87 -27.28 -16.96
CA LEU A 46 -4.37 -27.12 -18.34
C LEU A 46 -2.84 -27.11 -18.39
N LEU A 47 -2.18 -26.43 -17.45
CA LEU A 47 -0.72 -26.44 -17.34
C LEU A 47 -0.19 -27.85 -17.03
N GLU A 48 -0.85 -28.59 -16.14
CA GLU A 48 -0.46 -29.95 -15.78
C GLU A 48 -0.66 -30.93 -16.93
N LEU A 49 -1.79 -30.84 -17.66
CA LEU A 49 -2.04 -31.63 -18.87
C LEU A 49 -1.00 -31.34 -19.96
N GLN A 50 -0.63 -30.07 -20.13
CA GLN A 50 0.41 -29.70 -21.08
C GLN A 50 1.78 -30.26 -20.69
N LYS A 51 2.12 -30.20 -19.40
CA LYS A 51 3.34 -30.80 -18.87
C LYS A 51 3.34 -32.32 -19.06
N PHE A 52 2.23 -32.99 -18.78
CA PHE A 52 2.06 -34.42 -19.01
C PHE A 52 2.24 -34.80 -20.49
N LEU A 53 1.66 -34.04 -21.41
CA LEU A 53 1.82 -34.28 -22.85
C LEU A 53 3.29 -34.11 -23.27
N PHE A 54 3.96 -33.09 -22.75
CA PHE A 54 5.39 -32.88 -23.00
C PHE A 54 6.24 -34.04 -22.47
N GLU A 55 6.05 -34.44 -21.21
CA GLU A 55 6.76 -35.56 -20.59
C GLU A 55 6.47 -36.88 -21.33
N GLY A 56 5.24 -37.10 -21.78
CA GLY A 56 4.87 -38.27 -22.57
C GLY A 56 5.55 -38.31 -23.94
N MET A 57 5.64 -37.17 -24.63
CA MET A 57 6.34 -37.06 -25.91
C MET A 57 7.85 -37.15 -25.75
N ASP A 58 8.41 -36.60 -24.67
CA ASP A 58 9.83 -36.69 -24.36
C ASP A 58 10.23 -38.12 -23.95
N ALA A 59 9.40 -38.82 -23.18
CA ALA A 59 9.60 -40.24 -22.89
C ALA A 59 9.53 -41.10 -24.17
N ALA A 60 8.57 -40.81 -25.05
CA ALA A 60 8.43 -41.49 -26.34
C ALA A 60 9.60 -41.18 -27.31
N SER A 61 10.27 -40.04 -27.15
CA SER A 61 11.35 -39.59 -28.03
C SER A 61 12.47 -40.62 -28.21
N SER A 62 12.78 -41.36 -27.13
CA SER A 62 13.79 -42.42 -27.12
C SER A 62 13.51 -43.57 -28.11
N SER A 63 12.25 -43.76 -28.47
CA SER A 63 11.77 -44.85 -29.34
C SER A 63 11.34 -44.37 -30.73
N LEU A 64 11.48 -43.08 -31.03
CA LEU A 64 11.06 -42.45 -32.28
C LEU A 64 12.27 -41.97 -33.09
N SER A 65 12.21 -42.08 -34.41
CA SER A 65 13.12 -41.42 -35.36
C SER A 65 12.35 -40.42 -36.19
N ILE A 66 12.82 -39.17 -36.24
CA ILE A 66 12.23 -38.16 -37.15
C ILE A 66 12.97 -38.21 -38.48
N ILE A 67 12.26 -38.55 -39.56
CA ILE A 67 12.85 -38.71 -40.90
C ILE A 67 13.14 -37.33 -41.57
N ASN A 68 12.38 -36.30 -41.22
CA ASN A 68 12.36 -34.99 -41.90
C ASN A 68 12.91 -33.84 -41.03
N ALA A 69 13.79 -34.14 -40.08
CA ALA A 69 14.43 -33.14 -39.23
C ALA A 69 15.96 -33.28 -39.34
N ASN A 70 16.70 -32.19 -39.14
CA ASN A 70 18.15 -32.27 -38.96
C ASN A 70 18.45 -33.31 -37.87
N GLU A 71 19.47 -34.15 -38.05
CA GLU A 71 19.85 -35.21 -37.09
C GLU A 71 20.10 -34.69 -35.66
N SER A 72 20.24 -33.38 -35.47
CA SER A 72 20.43 -32.68 -34.21
C SER A 72 19.20 -31.94 -33.65
N ALA A 73 18.07 -31.89 -34.38
CA ALA A 73 16.87 -31.20 -33.90
C ALA A 73 16.11 -32.09 -32.90
N SER A 74 15.97 -31.61 -31.68
CA SER A 74 15.23 -32.32 -30.64
C SER A 74 13.73 -32.33 -30.95
N ILE A 75 13.02 -33.38 -30.52
CA ILE A 75 11.55 -33.44 -30.56
C ILE A 75 10.93 -32.22 -29.86
N SER A 76 11.60 -31.69 -28.83
CA SER A 76 11.22 -30.46 -28.15
C SER A 76 11.16 -29.25 -29.08
N ASP A 77 12.08 -29.15 -30.04
CA ASP A 77 12.20 -27.98 -30.93
C ASP A 77 11.12 -28.02 -32.02
N VAL A 78 10.79 -29.23 -32.50
CA VAL A 78 9.70 -29.45 -33.46
C VAL A 78 8.34 -29.11 -32.84
N LEU A 79 8.18 -29.39 -31.54
CA LEU A 79 6.97 -29.14 -30.75
C LEU A 79 6.90 -27.72 -30.16
N ALA A 80 8.02 -27.00 -30.04
CA ALA A 80 8.03 -25.64 -29.52
C ALA A 80 7.15 -24.69 -30.35
N GLN A 81 7.14 -24.86 -31.68
CA GLN A 81 6.30 -24.08 -32.58
C GLN A 81 4.79 -24.37 -32.39
N SER A 82 4.42 -25.62 -32.16
CA SER A 82 3.02 -25.95 -31.85
C SER A 82 2.62 -25.48 -30.45
N ARG A 83 3.57 -25.42 -29.51
CA ARG A 83 3.34 -24.93 -28.14
C ARG A 83 2.93 -23.46 -28.11
N GLU A 84 3.55 -22.61 -28.93
CA GLU A 84 3.22 -21.18 -29.02
C GLU A 84 1.75 -20.92 -29.41
N GLN A 85 1.09 -21.89 -30.05
CA GLN A 85 -0.33 -21.78 -30.40
C GLN A 85 -1.27 -21.98 -29.21
N PHE A 86 -0.85 -22.73 -28.18
CA PHE A 86 -1.70 -23.12 -27.05
C PHE A 86 -1.26 -22.53 -25.70
N VAL A 87 -0.07 -21.94 -25.62
CA VAL A 87 0.43 -21.25 -24.42
C VAL A 87 0.18 -19.76 -24.55
N GLU A 88 -0.33 -19.16 -23.47
CA GLU A 88 -0.46 -17.72 -23.39
C GLU A 88 0.92 -17.04 -23.53
N SER A 89 1.02 -16.09 -24.45
CA SER A 89 2.24 -15.32 -24.65
C SER A 89 2.58 -14.50 -23.41
N PHE A 90 3.87 -14.32 -23.14
CA PHE A 90 4.31 -13.49 -22.03
C PHE A 90 3.85 -12.04 -22.20
N ASP A 91 2.92 -11.59 -21.36
CA ASP A 91 2.45 -10.20 -21.34
C ASP A 91 3.49 -9.29 -20.66
N LEU A 92 4.25 -8.57 -21.49
CA LEU A 92 5.23 -7.58 -21.05
C LEU A 92 4.57 -6.47 -20.21
N GLY A 93 3.33 -6.09 -20.51
CA GLY A 93 2.58 -5.06 -19.79
C GLY A 93 2.12 -5.53 -18.41
N LEU A 94 1.69 -6.78 -18.27
CA LEU A 94 1.41 -7.38 -16.96
C LEU A 94 2.69 -7.53 -16.14
N ASN A 95 3.78 -8.00 -16.75
CA ASN A 95 5.06 -8.14 -16.06
C ASN A 95 5.58 -6.79 -15.53
N GLU A 96 5.51 -5.74 -16.33
CA GLU A 96 5.91 -4.40 -15.88
C GLU A 96 5.01 -3.88 -14.75
N ARG A 97 3.71 -4.17 -14.78
CA ARG A 97 2.80 -3.88 -13.66
C ARG A 97 3.18 -4.63 -12.39
N VAL A 98 3.49 -5.92 -12.49
CA VAL A 98 3.96 -6.75 -11.37
C VAL A 98 5.26 -6.18 -10.80
N ARG A 99 6.20 -5.82 -11.66
CA ARG A 99 7.49 -5.22 -11.25
C ARG A 99 7.29 -3.90 -10.52
N LYS A 100 6.44 -3.01 -11.04
CA LYS A 100 6.11 -1.73 -10.37
C LYS A 100 5.45 -1.95 -9.01
N LYS A 101 4.51 -2.89 -8.91
CA LYS A 101 3.84 -3.20 -7.66
C LYS A 101 4.78 -3.83 -6.63
N TYR A 102 5.71 -4.65 -7.08
CA TYR A 102 6.74 -5.22 -6.22
C TYR A 102 7.67 -4.13 -5.67
N GLN A 103 8.11 -3.18 -6.52
CA GLN A 103 8.90 -2.04 -6.08
C GLN A 103 8.14 -1.14 -5.10
N GLU A 104 6.87 -0.83 -5.39
CA GLU A 104 6.01 -0.06 -4.49
C GLU A 104 5.88 -0.75 -3.12
N TRP A 105 5.72 -2.07 -3.12
CA TRP A 105 5.66 -2.87 -1.90
C TRP A 105 6.98 -2.81 -1.10
N GLU A 106 8.13 -2.90 -1.78
CA GLU A 106 9.44 -2.76 -1.13
C GLU A 106 9.61 -1.36 -0.51
N ASP A 107 9.29 -0.30 -1.25
CA ASP A 107 9.39 1.08 -0.80
C ASP A 107 8.51 1.33 0.44
N GLN A 108 7.26 0.85 0.43
CA GLN A 108 6.35 0.97 1.58
C GLN A 108 6.85 0.15 2.78
N THR A 109 7.41 -1.03 2.54
CA THR A 109 7.96 -1.87 3.61
C THR A 109 9.13 -1.19 4.30
N VAL A 110 10.05 -0.61 3.52
CA VAL A 110 11.17 0.18 4.06
C VAL A 110 10.67 1.41 4.81
N LYS A 111 9.71 2.15 4.23
CA LYS A 111 9.12 3.33 4.87
C LYS A 111 8.47 3.00 6.21
N VAL A 112 7.70 1.92 6.28
CA VAL A 112 7.07 1.48 7.55
C VAL A 112 8.13 1.04 8.55
N ALA A 113 9.16 0.32 8.13
CA ALA A 113 10.26 -0.06 9.02
C ALA A 113 11.01 1.16 9.59
N GLN A 114 11.29 2.16 8.76
CA GLN A 114 11.88 3.43 9.19
C GLN A 114 10.96 4.18 10.14
N LEU A 115 9.66 4.30 9.81
CA LEU A 115 8.68 4.96 10.68
C LEU A 115 8.57 4.27 12.04
N ARG A 116 8.54 2.93 12.09
CA ARG A 116 8.50 2.19 13.36
C ARG A 116 9.72 2.44 14.24
N ARG A 117 10.89 2.70 13.65
CA ARG A 117 12.12 2.98 14.37
C ARG A 117 12.25 4.45 14.76
N GLU A 118 11.95 5.36 13.85
CA GLU A 118 12.18 6.79 14.03
C GLU A 118 11.02 7.53 14.69
N ALA A 119 9.78 7.15 14.41
CA ALA A 119 8.62 7.88 14.92
C ALA A 119 8.54 7.86 16.45
N PRO A 120 8.75 6.72 17.15
CA PRO A 120 8.75 6.73 18.61
C PRO A 120 9.86 7.60 19.21
N ARG A 121 11.05 7.57 18.60
CA ARG A 121 12.20 8.34 19.05
C ARG A 121 12.00 9.85 18.85
N LYS A 122 11.49 10.26 17.69
CA LYS A 122 11.17 11.66 17.41
C LYS A 122 10.05 12.15 18.33
N LEU A 123 9.05 11.32 18.59
CA LEU A 123 7.96 11.66 19.50
C LEU A 123 8.45 11.83 20.94
N SER A 124 9.29 10.91 21.44
CA SER A 124 9.87 11.05 22.78
C SER A 124 10.75 12.28 22.90
N GLU A 125 11.57 12.57 21.89
CA GLU A 125 12.44 13.75 21.87
C GLU A 125 11.65 15.06 21.91
N VAL A 126 10.54 15.15 21.16
CA VAL A 126 9.66 16.32 21.20
C VAL A 126 9.04 16.51 22.58
N TYR A 127 8.43 15.46 23.15
CA TYR A 127 7.83 15.55 24.48
C TYR A 127 8.84 15.84 25.59
N GLU A 128 10.03 15.24 25.54
CA GLU A 128 11.11 15.52 26.49
C GLU A 128 11.60 16.96 26.34
N SER A 129 11.70 17.48 25.11
CA SER A 129 12.10 18.88 24.89
C SER A 129 11.09 19.87 25.44
N GLU A 130 9.79 19.66 25.20
CA GLU A 130 8.72 20.50 25.76
C GLU A 130 8.66 20.41 27.28
N ALA A 131 8.79 19.20 27.85
CA ALA A 131 8.83 19.03 29.30
C ALA A 131 10.03 19.75 29.94
N ASN A 132 11.20 19.68 29.32
CA ASN A 132 12.39 20.39 29.79
C ASN A 132 12.26 21.91 29.66
N GLU A 133 11.56 22.42 28.65
CA GLU A 133 11.27 23.84 28.50
C GLU A 133 10.38 24.35 29.64
N VAL A 134 9.29 23.63 29.94
CA VAL A 134 8.41 23.97 31.09
C VAL A 134 9.17 23.90 32.41
N LEU A 135 10.02 22.89 32.61
CA LEU A 135 10.84 22.79 33.82
C LEU A 135 11.80 23.98 33.95
N ARG A 136 12.41 24.43 32.85
CA ARG A 136 13.26 25.64 32.86
C ARG A 136 12.48 26.88 33.23
N GLU A 137 11.27 27.06 32.71
CA GLU A 137 10.41 28.19 33.10
C GLU A 137 10.08 28.17 34.59
N VAL A 138 9.73 26.99 35.12
CA VAL A 138 9.47 26.82 36.55
C VAL A 138 10.72 27.11 37.39
N ASP A 139 11.89 26.61 36.97
CA ASP A 139 13.16 26.88 37.66
C ASP A 139 13.48 28.38 37.68
N THR A 140 13.25 29.11 36.57
CA THR A 140 13.45 30.56 36.55
C THR A 140 12.50 31.31 37.50
N LEU A 141 11.23 30.89 37.59
CA LEU A 141 10.29 31.46 38.55
C LEU A 141 10.71 31.17 39.99
N ILE A 142 11.16 29.95 40.28
CA ILE A 142 11.66 29.58 41.62
C ILE A 142 12.88 30.43 42.00
N GLU A 143 13.82 30.61 41.06
CA GLU A 143 14.99 31.47 41.27
C GLU A 143 14.57 32.92 41.57
N GLU A 144 13.63 33.48 40.81
CA GLU A 144 13.08 34.82 41.02
C GLU A 144 12.43 34.96 42.41
N PHE A 145 11.54 34.03 42.79
CA PHE A 145 10.91 34.02 44.12
C PHE A 145 11.93 33.84 45.26
N SER A 146 12.99 33.05 45.05
CA SER A 146 14.04 32.83 46.05
C SER A 146 14.93 34.07 46.23
N HIS A 147 15.19 34.82 45.16
CA HIS A 147 15.91 36.09 45.21
C HIS A 147 15.09 37.16 45.94
N GLU A 148 13.79 37.26 45.66
CA GLU A 148 12.88 38.22 46.31
C GLU A 148 12.80 37.98 47.83
N LYS A 149 12.73 36.71 48.25
CA LYS A 149 12.70 36.30 49.66
C LYS A 149 14.03 36.50 50.39
N SER A 150 15.16 36.41 49.67
CA SER A 150 16.49 36.68 50.22
C SER A 150 16.79 38.18 50.37
N SER A 151 16.13 39.02 49.57
CA SER A 151 16.15 40.49 49.74
C SER A 151 15.17 41.02 50.79
N SER A 152 14.15 40.24 51.18
CA SER A 152 13.14 40.68 52.17
C SER A 152 13.53 40.40 53.64
N ASP A 153 14.57 39.62 53.91
CA ASP A 153 15.00 39.28 55.29
C ASP A 153 15.92 40.35 55.94
N SER A 154 15.93 41.58 55.41
CA SER A 154 16.55 42.75 56.06
C SER A 154 15.64 43.99 56.09
N ALA A 155 14.33 43.80 56.13
CA ALA A 155 13.40 44.87 56.51
C ALA A 155 12.15 44.28 57.17
N ALA A 156 12.28 43.89 58.44
CA ALA A 156 11.14 43.86 59.34
C ALA A 156 10.74 45.33 59.63
N ASP A 157 9.96 45.91 58.72
CA ASP A 157 9.12 47.05 59.05
C ASP A 157 7.75 46.83 58.44
N ALA A 158 6.74 46.88 59.29
CA ALA A 158 5.35 46.68 58.93
C ALA A 158 4.89 47.85 58.08
N VAL A 159 4.80 47.65 56.77
CA VAL A 159 4.08 48.54 55.87
C VAL A 159 2.99 47.72 55.21
N ASP A 160 1.77 47.96 55.66
CA ASP A 160 0.53 47.58 54.99
C ASP A 160 0.67 47.97 53.51
N PRO A 161 0.57 47.05 52.53
CA PRO A 161 0.61 47.47 51.14
C PRO A 161 -0.65 48.31 50.92
N GLU A 162 -0.49 49.63 50.76
CA GLU A 162 -1.51 50.49 50.17
C GLU A 162 -1.83 49.90 48.81
N VAL A 163 -2.85 49.03 48.76
CA VAL A 163 -3.41 48.51 47.53
C VAL A 163 -3.88 49.74 46.75
N ASP A 164 -3.23 50.02 45.64
CA ASP A 164 -3.54 51.17 44.81
C ASP A 164 -4.92 50.92 44.17
N TRP A 165 -5.97 51.36 44.85
CA TRP A 165 -7.37 51.10 44.48
C TRP A 165 -7.70 51.59 43.07
N SER A 166 -6.93 52.55 42.55
CA SER A 166 -7.02 53.00 41.17
C SER A 166 -6.66 51.92 40.16
N ASP A 167 -5.61 51.13 40.43
CA ASP A 167 -5.15 50.10 39.51
C ASP A 167 -6.12 48.93 39.48
N LEU A 168 -6.63 48.51 40.64
CA LEU A 168 -7.68 47.50 40.72
C LEU A 168 -8.97 47.94 40.02
N GLN A 169 -9.32 49.22 40.11
CA GLN A 169 -10.49 49.77 39.41
C GLN A 169 -10.28 49.79 37.90
N ASN A 170 -9.08 50.14 37.43
CA ASN A 170 -8.71 50.13 36.01
C ASN A 170 -8.75 48.71 35.45
N ASP A 171 -8.18 47.73 36.16
CA ASP A 171 -8.21 46.31 35.78
C ASP A 171 -9.64 45.79 35.72
N TYR A 172 -10.47 46.14 36.70
CA TYR A 172 -11.88 45.76 36.70
C TYR A 172 -12.66 46.37 35.52
N MET A 173 -12.41 47.65 35.20
CA MET A 173 -12.97 48.30 34.03
C MET A 173 -12.51 47.66 32.73
N GLU A 174 -11.23 47.29 32.64
CA GLU A 174 -10.68 46.63 31.46
C GLU A 174 -11.34 45.26 31.27
N VAL A 175 -11.48 44.46 32.33
CA VAL A 175 -12.14 43.15 32.28
C VAL A 175 -13.61 43.29 31.85
N LEU A 176 -14.34 44.29 32.36
CA LEU A 176 -15.72 44.55 31.94
C LEU A 176 -15.81 44.97 30.46
N SER A 177 -14.85 45.76 29.97
CA SER A 177 -14.81 46.16 28.57
C SER A 177 -14.53 44.97 27.64
N ARG A 178 -13.59 44.09 28.03
CA ARG A 178 -13.28 42.84 27.31
C ARG A 178 -14.48 41.90 27.33
N LEU A 179 -15.19 41.80 28.44
CA LEU A 179 -16.41 40.98 28.55
C LEU A 179 -17.52 41.49 27.63
N ALA A 180 -17.70 42.81 27.53
CA ALA A 180 -18.66 43.42 26.60
C ALA A 180 -18.29 43.15 25.14
N GLN A 181 -17.01 43.27 24.78
CA GLN A 181 -16.51 42.92 23.44
C GLN A 181 -16.76 41.45 23.09
N VAL A 182 -16.45 40.52 24.01
CA VAL A 182 -16.70 39.09 23.82
C VAL A 182 -18.19 38.81 23.63
N ARG A 183 -19.07 39.47 24.39
CA ARG A 183 -20.53 39.33 24.23
C ARG A 183 -20.98 39.72 22.82
N ASP A 184 -20.43 40.79 22.26
CA ASP A 184 -20.82 41.29 20.95
C ASP A 184 -20.19 40.50 19.78
N ASP A 185 -19.04 39.85 20.01
CA ASP A 185 -18.38 39.01 19.00
C ASP A 185 -18.84 37.55 19.00
N LEU A 186 -19.38 37.05 20.11
CA LEU A 186 -19.97 35.71 20.22
C LEU A 186 -21.05 35.43 19.13
N PRO A 187 -22.06 36.30 18.91
CA PRO A 187 -23.07 36.05 17.88
C PRO A 187 -22.48 36.13 16.47
N LYS A 188 -21.51 37.02 16.23
CA LYS A 188 -20.83 37.13 14.93
C LYS A 188 -20.06 35.86 14.61
N ASN A 189 -19.29 35.34 15.58
CA ASN A 189 -18.53 34.10 15.41
C ASN A 189 -19.45 32.89 15.24
N ARG A 190 -20.57 32.83 15.97
CA ARG A 190 -21.60 31.80 15.76
C ARG A 190 -22.16 31.84 14.33
N SER A 191 -22.44 33.02 13.78
CA SER A 191 -22.94 33.16 12.41
C SER A 191 -21.88 32.76 11.36
N LYS A 192 -20.61 33.08 11.59
CA LYS A 192 -19.49 32.66 10.72
C LYS A 192 -19.31 31.14 10.74
N LEU A 193 -19.40 30.52 11.91
CA LEU A 193 -19.33 29.06 12.05
C LEU A 193 -20.50 28.37 11.34
N GLN A 194 -21.72 28.91 11.45
CA GLN A 194 -22.87 28.37 10.70
C GLN A 194 -22.67 28.47 9.18
N LYS A 195 -22.10 29.58 8.68
CA LYS A 195 -21.76 29.71 7.25
C LYS A 195 -20.68 28.72 6.81
N LEU A 196 -19.65 28.52 7.62
CA LEU A 196 -18.61 27.53 7.35
C LEU A 196 -19.16 26.10 7.35
N GLN A 197 -20.04 25.77 8.30
CA GLN A 197 -20.71 24.48 8.34
C GLN A 197 -21.57 24.26 7.09
N GLN A 198 -22.31 25.29 6.65
CA GLN A 198 -23.09 25.22 5.41
C GLN A 198 -22.20 25.03 4.17
N LEU A 199 -21.06 25.73 4.10
CA LEU A 199 -20.06 25.56 3.04
C LEU A 199 -19.47 24.15 3.03
N ILE A 200 -19.12 23.59 4.19
CA ILE A 200 -18.61 22.23 4.31
C ILE A 200 -19.67 21.23 3.83
N SER A 201 -20.92 21.36 4.30
CA SER A 201 -22.00 20.47 3.85
C SER A 201 -22.29 20.58 2.35
N PHE A 202 -22.11 21.77 1.77
CA PHE A 202 -22.25 21.98 0.34
C PHE A 202 -21.12 21.27 -0.43
N LEU A 203 -19.86 21.47 -0.01
CA LEU A 203 -18.71 20.79 -0.61
C LEU A 203 -18.80 19.27 -0.48
N GLU A 204 -19.22 18.75 0.67
CA GLU A 204 -19.46 17.31 0.86
C GLU A 204 -20.55 16.79 -0.09
N SER A 205 -21.65 17.53 -0.25
CA SER A 205 -22.72 17.15 -1.19
C SER A 205 -22.30 17.21 -2.66
N GLU A 206 -21.42 18.16 -3.02
CA GLU A 206 -20.90 18.29 -4.38
C GLU A 206 -19.91 17.14 -4.69
N LEU A 207 -19.05 16.79 -3.73
CA LEU A 207 -18.10 15.67 -3.84
C LEU A 207 -18.82 14.31 -3.91
N GLU A 208 -19.93 14.14 -3.17
CA GLU A 208 -20.79 12.96 -3.28
C GLU A 208 -21.53 12.90 -4.63
N SER A 209 -21.89 14.06 -5.20
CA SER A 209 -22.55 14.13 -6.51
C SER A 209 -21.61 13.82 -7.67
N GLU A 210 -20.34 14.24 -7.60
CA GLU A 210 -19.32 13.87 -8.59
C GLU A 210 -18.99 12.37 -8.55
N ARG A 211 -18.89 11.78 -7.34
CA ARG A 211 -18.71 10.32 -7.19
C ARG A 211 -19.85 9.48 -7.77
N LYS A 212 -21.06 10.03 -7.85
CA LYS A 212 -22.25 9.33 -8.36
C LYS A 212 -22.46 9.48 -9.86
N ASN A 213 -21.72 10.39 -10.52
CA ASN A 213 -21.74 10.59 -11.97
C ASN A 213 -20.58 9.86 -12.69
N ASP A 214 -19.61 9.32 -11.95
CA ASP A 214 -18.48 8.53 -12.46
C ASP A 214 -18.69 6.99 -12.37
N ASP A 215 -19.85 6.53 -11.85
CA ASP A 215 -20.37 5.15 -11.92
C ASP A 215 -21.54 5.06 -12.91
#